data_AF-A0A091CNK5-F1
#
_entry.id   AF-A0A091CNK5-F1
#
_cell.length_a   1.000
_cell.length_b   1.000
_cell.length_c   1.000
_cell.angle_alpha   90.00
_cell.angle_beta   90.00
_cell.angle_gamma   90.00
#
_symmetry.space_group_name_H-M   'P 1'
#
loop_
_entity.id
_entity.type
_entity.pdbx_description
1 polymer ?
#
loop_
_entity_poly.entity_id
_entity_poly.type
_entity_poly.pdbx_seq_one_letter_code
_entity_poly.pdbx_strand_id
1 'polypeptide(L)'
;MLREAPSLHLQVDGVLCLADILTDDSHSEATRAEAAAVVAQVTSPHLSFTQHLSSFLESMEEIVTALVKLCQEASSGEVFLLASAALANITFFDTMACEMLLQLNAIHVLLEACSDKQRVDTPYTRDQIVTILANMSVLEQCASDIIQENGVQLIMGMLSEKPSSGSPAEVAACERVQQKAAVTLARLSRDPEVAREAVRLSCVSRLIELCRSPSERNSSDAVLVACLDFEFSGCLLLDFGIGIGSRLHPPMLVAAHGLSPEGLYHRYPGCYSATWSLAALRRLAGVCPEGLQESDFQQLIQPRLVDSFLLCSNMEESFV
;
A
#
# COMPACT_ATOMS: atom_id res chain seq x y z
N MET A 1 -28.34 16.29 -14.78
CA MET A 1 -28.69 15.04 -15.47
C MET A 1 -27.43 14.19 -15.55
N LEU A 2 -27.18 13.44 -14.48
CA LEU A 2 -26.12 12.44 -14.41
C LEU A 2 -26.60 11.25 -15.24
N ARG A 3 -25.92 10.95 -16.33
CA ARG A 3 -26.13 9.68 -17.04
C ARG A 3 -25.47 8.59 -16.19
N GLU A 4 -26.30 7.74 -15.61
CA GLU A 4 -25.91 6.45 -15.08
C GLU A 4 -25.16 5.69 -16.18
N ALA A 5 -23.92 5.30 -15.90
CA ALA A 5 -23.18 4.40 -16.77
C ALA A 5 -23.86 3.01 -16.67
N PRO A 6 -24.17 2.36 -17.80
CA PRO A 6 -24.88 1.09 -17.76
C PRO A 6 -23.98 0.04 -17.13
N SER A 7 -24.53 -0.69 -16.18
CA SER A 7 -23.97 -1.89 -15.55
C SER A 7 -23.46 -2.83 -16.64
N LEU A 8 -22.15 -2.76 -16.94
CA LEU A 8 -21.53 -3.61 -17.94
C LEU A 8 -21.57 -5.05 -17.42
N HIS A 9 -22.25 -5.90 -18.18
CA HIS A 9 -22.25 -7.34 -18.02
C HIS A 9 -20.80 -7.86 -18.09
N LEU A 10 -20.12 -8.05 -16.95
CA LEU A 10 -19.14 -9.13 -16.84
C LEU A 10 -19.92 -10.44 -16.75
N GLN A 11 -20.49 -10.92 -17.85
CA GLN A 11 -20.73 -12.37 -17.94
C GLN A 11 -19.37 -13.09 -17.96
N VAL A 12 -19.36 -14.41 -17.82
CA VAL A 12 -18.14 -15.26 -17.90
C VAL A 12 -17.26 -14.85 -19.11
N ASP A 13 -17.89 -14.45 -20.21
CA ASP A 13 -17.22 -13.96 -21.43
C ASP A 13 -16.42 -12.65 -21.26
N GLY A 14 -16.77 -11.80 -20.29
CA GLY A 14 -16.12 -10.50 -20.09
C GLY A 14 -14.70 -10.62 -19.54
N VAL A 15 -14.48 -11.52 -18.57
CA VAL A 15 -13.14 -11.77 -18.01
C VAL A 15 -12.25 -12.47 -19.06
N LEU A 16 -12.79 -13.46 -19.77
CA LEU A 16 -12.07 -14.14 -20.84
C LEU A 16 -11.67 -13.16 -21.96
N CYS A 17 -12.58 -12.27 -22.35
CA CYS A 17 -12.27 -11.21 -23.32
C CYS A 17 -11.15 -10.27 -22.83
N LEU A 18 -11.12 -9.92 -21.54
CA LEU A 18 -10.02 -9.13 -20.97
C LEU A 18 -8.70 -9.90 -20.99
N ALA A 19 -8.71 -11.19 -20.66
CA ALA A 19 -7.53 -12.05 -20.73
C ALA A 19 -7.01 -12.16 -22.18
N ASP A 20 -7.90 -12.39 -23.15
CA ASP A 20 -7.57 -12.45 -24.58
C ASP A 20 -6.94 -11.13 -25.05
N ILE A 21 -7.55 -9.99 -24.70
CA ILE A 21 -7.02 -8.67 -25.10
C ILE A 21 -5.64 -8.42 -24.49
N LEU A 22 -5.44 -8.78 -23.22
CA LEU A 22 -4.19 -8.56 -22.50
C LEU A 22 -3.05 -9.47 -23.01
N THR A 23 -3.37 -10.70 -23.37
CA THR A 23 -2.37 -11.72 -23.77
C THR A 23 -2.03 -11.71 -25.26
N ASP A 24 -2.91 -11.18 -26.12
CA ASP A 24 -2.64 -11.08 -27.56
C ASP A 24 -1.72 -9.89 -27.90
N ASP A 25 -0.45 -10.20 -28.20
CA ASP A 25 0.55 -9.23 -28.64
C ASP A 25 0.23 -8.57 -30.00
N SER A 26 -0.80 -9.04 -30.72
CA SER A 26 -1.30 -8.36 -31.93
C SER A 26 -2.06 -7.07 -31.60
N HIS A 27 -2.56 -6.92 -30.37
CA HIS A 27 -3.19 -5.71 -29.91
C HIS A 27 -2.16 -4.62 -29.58
N SER A 28 -2.57 -3.36 -29.81
CA SER A 28 -1.73 -2.22 -29.47
C SER A 28 -1.55 -2.10 -27.96
N GLU A 29 -0.43 -1.53 -27.52
CA GLU A 29 -0.18 -1.21 -26.11
C GLU A 29 -1.34 -0.42 -25.49
N ALA A 30 -1.88 0.57 -26.20
CA ALA A 30 -3.03 1.34 -25.76
C ALA A 30 -4.27 0.47 -25.52
N THR A 31 -4.54 -0.49 -26.40
CA THR A 31 -5.66 -1.44 -26.23
C THR A 31 -5.47 -2.32 -25.01
N ARG A 32 -4.24 -2.83 -24.79
CA ARG A 32 -3.90 -3.62 -23.59
C ARG A 32 -4.00 -2.78 -22.31
N ALA A 33 -3.61 -1.50 -22.37
CA ALA A 33 -3.73 -0.57 -21.24
C ALA A 33 -5.19 -0.27 -20.87
N GLU A 34 -6.08 -0.12 -21.85
CA GLU A 34 -7.52 0.01 -21.60
C GLU A 34 -8.10 -1.26 -20.95
N ALA A 35 -7.69 -2.45 -21.40
CA ALA A 35 -8.08 -3.69 -20.75
C ALA A 35 -7.57 -3.76 -19.30
N ALA A 36 -6.32 -3.34 -19.04
CA ALA A 36 -5.77 -3.23 -17.69
C ALA A 36 -6.56 -2.25 -16.82
N ALA A 37 -7.01 -1.12 -17.38
CA ALA A 37 -7.86 -0.16 -16.68
C ALA A 37 -9.21 -0.77 -16.27
N VAL A 38 -9.82 -1.57 -17.14
CA VAL A 38 -11.05 -2.31 -16.82
C VAL A 38 -10.77 -3.34 -15.73
N VAL A 39 -9.68 -4.10 -15.81
CA VAL A 39 -9.28 -5.04 -14.75
C VAL A 39 -9.11 -4.32 -13.41
N ALA A 40 -8.41 -3.19 -13.38
CA ALA A 40 -8.25 -2.37 -12.17
C ALA A 40 -9.61 -1.95 -11.58
N GLN A 41 -10.57 -1.54 -12.43
CA GLN A 41 -11.90 -1.16 -11.98
C GLN A 41 -12.67 -2.34 -11.38
N VAL A 42 -12.72 -3.48 -12.07
CA VAL A 42 -13.55 -4.62 -11.64
C VAL A 42 -12.98 -5.35 -10.43
N THR A 43 -11.65 -5.23 -10.21
CA THR A 43 -10.96 -5.77 -9.03
C THR A 43 -10.86 -4.77 -7.89
N SER A 44 -11.43 -3.56 -8.03
CA SER A 44 -11.39 -2.56 -6.97
C SER A 44 -11.99 -3.11 -5.67
N PRO A 45 -11.30 -2.95 -4.51
CA PRO A 45 -11.76 -3.48 -3.21
C PRO A 45 -13.16 -3.03 -2.78
N HIS A 46 -13.70 -1.98 -3.40
CA HIS A 46 -14.98 -1.37 -3.05
C HIS A 46 -16.17 -1.95 -3.81
N LEU A 47 -15.93 -2.83 -4.79
CA LEU A 47 -17.01 -3.48 -5.53
C LEU A 47 -17.44 -4.77 -4.83
N SER A 48 -18.73 -4.88 -4.53
CA SER A 48 -19.38 -6.08 -3.97
C SER A 48 -19.52 -7.22 -4.99
N PHE A 49 -18.50 -7.44 -5.83
CA PHE A 49 -18.59 -8.26 -7.04
C PHE A 49 -18.21 -9.73 -6.77
N THR A 50 -18.88 -10.35 -5.79
CA THR A 50 -18.58 -11.72 -5.36
C THR A 50 -19.09 -12.80 -6.32
N GLN A 51 -19.90 -12.46 -7.32
CA GLN A 51 -20.51 -13.45 -8.24
C GLN A 51 -19.64 -13.83 -9.45
N HIS A 52 -18.63 -13.02 -9.79
CA HIS A 52 -17.82 -13.22 -11.00
C HIS A 52 -16.37 -13.60 -10.70
N LEU A 53 -16.10 -13.84 -9.42
CA LEU A 53 -14.80 -14.16 -8.90
C LEU A 53 -14.30 -15.53 -9.35
N SER A 54 -15.18 -16.51 -9.53
CA SER A 54 -14.78 -17.84 -10.02
C SER A 54 -14.12 -17.77 -11.39
N SER A 55 -14.73 -17.06 -12.35
CA SER A 55 -14.16 -16.89 -13.70
C SER A 55 -12.91 -16.03 -13.70
N PHE A 56 -12.82 -15.04 -12.80
CA PHE A 56 -11.60 -14.27 -12.60
C PHE A 56 -10.44 -15.12 -12.09
N LEU A 57 -10.68 -15.97 -11.09
CA LEU A 57 -9.68 -16.89 -10.55
C LEU A 57 -9.21 -17.89 -11.62
N GLU A 58 -10.11 -18.36 -12.50
CA GLU A 58 -9.76 -19.26 -13.61
C GLU A 58 -8.80 -18.63 -14.63
N SER A 59 -8.88 -17.32 -14.87
CA SER A 59 -8.01 -16.58 -15.82
C SER A 59 -6.91 -15.77 -15.14
N MET A 60 -6.76 -15.87 -13.81
CA MET A 60 -5.89 -15.00 -13.03
C MET A 60 -4.42 -15.11 -13.47
N GLU A 61 -3.95 -16.33 -13.76
CA GLU A 61 -2.56 -16.58 -14.19
C GLU A 61 -2.21 -15.80 -15.46
N GLU A 62 -3.08 -15.90 -16.47
CA GLU A 62 -2.90 -15.25 -17.77
C GLU A 62 -2.94 -13.73 -17.63
N ILE A 63 -3.94 -13.22 -16.88
CA ILE A 63 -4.10 -11.78 -16.62
C ILE A 63 -2.89 -11.22 -15.86
N VAL A 64 -2.48 -11.86 -14.77
CA VAL A 64 -1.33 -11.42 -13.96
C VAL A 64 -0.05 -11.43 -14.79
N THR A 65 0.19 -12.50 -15.56
CA THR A 65 1.36 -12.61 -16.44
C THR A 65 1.39 -11.49 -17.48
N ALA A 66 0.26 -11.24 -18.14
CA ALA A 66 0.14 -10.18 -19.13
C ALA A 66 0.32 -8.77 -18.53
N LEU A 67 -0.21 -8.52 -17.33
CA LEU A 67 -0.05 -7.25 -16.63
C LEU A 67 1.40 -7.00 -16.20
N VAL A 68 2.12 -8.02 -15.72
CA VAL A 68 3.55 -7.89 -15.39
C VAL A 68 4.36 -7.57 -16.65
N LYS A 69 4.08 -8.26 -17.77
CA LYS A 69 4.69 -7.96 -19.08
C LYS A 69 4.37 -6.52 -19.53
N LEU A 70 3.13 -6.07 -19.36
CA LEU A 70 2.73 -4.71 -19.71
C LEU A 70 3.45 -3.65 -18.86
N CYS A 71 3.68 -3.89 -17.56
CA CYS A 71 4.53 -3.04 -16.72
C CYS A 71 5.99 -3.00 -17.21
N GLN A 72 6.51 -4.13 -17.67
CA GLN A 72 7.87 -4.25 -18.18
C GLN A 72 8.05 -3.48 -19.51
N GLU A 73 7.07 -3.57 -20.41
CA GLU A 73 7.11 -2.97 -21.75
C GLU A 73 6.58 -1.53 -21.82
N ALA A 74 5.97 -1.02 -20.73
CA ALA A 74 5.26 0.25 -20.71
C ALA A 74 6.09 1.41 -21.29
N SER A 75 5.60 2.03 -22.36
CA SER A 75 6.22 3.18 -23.01
C SER A 75 5.99 4.50 -22.29
N SER A 76 5.06 4.52 -21.32
CA SER A 76 4.66 5.72 -20.59
C SER A 76 4.17 5.40 -19.18
N GLY A 77 4.20 6.42 -18.32
CA GLY A 77 3.72 6.32 -16.95
C GLY A 77 2.22 6.05 -16.83
N GLU A 78 1.43 6.44 -17.84
CA GLU A 78 -0.01 6.13 -17.89
C GLU A 78 -0.25 4.62 -18.06
N VAL A 79 0.41 4.00 -19.05
CA VAL A 79 0.31 2.54 -19.28
C VAL A 79 0.78 1.78 -18.04
N PHE A 80 1.92 2.19 -17.47
CA PHE A 80 2.44 1.57 -16.26
C PHE A 80 1.48 1.74 -15.07
N LEU A 81 0.88 2.92 -14.89
CA LEU A 81 -0.08 3.20 -13.82
C LEU A 81 -1.31 2.29 -13.92
N LEU A 82 -1.87 2.12 -15.13
CA LEU A 82 -3.05 1.28 -15.33
C LEU A 82 -2.76 -0.20 -15.05
N ALA A 83 -1.62 -0.71 -15.55
CA ALA A 83 -1.19 -2.08 -15.32
C ALA A 83 -0.88 -2.35 -13.84
N SER A 84 -0.13 -1.47 -13.19
CA SER A 84 0.22 -1.59 -11.78
C SER A 84 -0.99 -1.40 -10.85
N ALA A 85 -1.96 -0.56 -11.20
CA ALA A 85 -3.21 -0.43 -10.44
C ALA A 85 -4.04 -1.72 -10.47
N ALA A 86 -4.09 -2.41 -11.62
CA ALA A 86 -4.72 -3.73 -11.70
C ALA A 86 -4.00 -4.74 -10.81
N LEU A 87 -2.67 -4.82 -10.88
CA LEU A 87 -1.87 -5.73 -10.02
C LEU A 87 -2.04 -5.43 -8.52
N ALA A 88 -2.07 -4.16 -8.13
CA ALA A 88 -2.28 -3.74 -6.75
C ALA A 88 -3.63 -4.25 -6.20
N ASN A 89 -4.69 -4.17 -6.99
CA ASN A 89 -6.01 -4.66 -6.62
C ASN A 89 -6.08 -6.20 -6.59
N ILE A 90 -5.48 -6.89 -7.57
CA ILE A 90 -5.46 -8.35 -7.62
C ILE A 90 -4.70 -8.94 -6.43
N THR A 91 -3.52 -8.38 -6.12
CA THR A 91 -2.70 -8.83 -4.97
C THR A 91 -3.33 -8.55 -3.61
N PHE A 92 -4.23 -7.56 -3.54
CA PHE A 92 -5.05 -7.34 -2.36
C PHE A 92 -6.12 -8.43 -2.20
N PHE A 93 -6.67 -8.90 -3.32
CA PHE A 93 -7.77 -9.84 -3.34
C PHE A 93 -7.32 -11.27 -2.99
N ASP A 94 -6.21 -11.75 -3.56
CA ASP A 94 -5.76 -13.14 -3.40
C ASP A 94 -4.27 -13.25 -3.13
N THR A 95 -3.90 -14.07 -2.13
CA THR A 95 -2.50 -14.34 -1.81
C THR A 95 -1.81 -15.18 -2.90
N MET A 96 -2.56 -16.00 -3.64
CA MET A 96 -2.02 -16.73 -4.80
C MET A 96 -1.48 -15.78 -5.87
N ALA A 97 -2.10 -14.61 -6.06
CA ALA A 97 -1.56 -13.60 -6.96
C ALA A 97 -0.19 -13.09 -6.51
N CYS A 98 0.01 -12.90 -5.20
CA CYS A 98 1.32 -12.53 -4.66
C CYS A 98 2.38 -13.62 -4.95
N GLU A 99 2.03 -14.90 -4.87
CA GLU A 99 2.92 -16.01 -5.22
C GLU A 99 3.26 -16.03 -6.72
N MET A 100 2.28 -15.75 -7.58
CA MET A 100 2.50 -15.61 -9.03
C MET A 100 3.45 -14.45 -9.34
N LEU A 101 3.29 -13.30 -8.69
CA LEU A 101 4.18 -12.15 -8.87
C LEU A 101 5.62 -12.49 -8.48
N LEU A 102 5.83 -13.27 -7.42
CA LEU A 102 7.18 -13.76 -7.07
C LEU A 102 7.76 -14.65 -8.17
N GLN A 103 6.99 -15.61 -8.68
CA GLN A 103 7.43 -16.52 -9.74
C GLN A 103 7.77 -15.78 -11.05
N LEU A 104 7.07 -14.69 -11.33
CA LEU A 104 7.27 -13.84 -12.50
C LEU A 104 8.40 -12.80 -12.32
N ASN A 105 9.12 -12.82 -11.18
CA ASN A 105 10.13 -11.82 -10.83
C ASN A 105 9.59 -10.37 -10.88
N ALA A 106 8.33 -10.17 -10.49
CA ALA A 106 7.65 -8.88 -10.60
C ALA A 106 8.29 -7.80 -9.71
N ILE A 107 8.92 -8.18 -8.58
CA ILE A 107 9.64 -7.24 -7.71
C ILE A 107 10.75 -6.54 -8.50
N HIS A 108 11.56 -7.28 -9.26
CA HIS A 108 12.58 -6.71 -10.12
C HIS A 108 11.97 -5.75 -11.15
N VAL A 109 10.91 -6.16 -11.86
CA VAL A 109 10.23 -5.33 -12.88
C VAL A 109 9.74 -4.00 -12.27
N LEU A 110 9.11 -4.05 -11.11
CA LEU A 110 8.53 -2.87 -10.44
C LEU A 110 9.62 -1.92 -9.91
N LEU A 111 10.68 -2.47 -9.30
CA LEU A 111 11.77 -1.67 -8.74
C LEU A 111 12.69 -1.11 -9.82
N GLU A 112 12.98 -1.87 -10.87
CA GLU A 112 13.72 -1.38 -12.05
C GLU A 112 12.99 -0.19 -12.67
N ALA A 113 11.66 -0.28 -12.83
CA ALA A 113 10.84 0.80 -13.38
C ALA A 113 10.95 2.11 -12.56
N CYS A 114 11.23 2.05 -11.26
CA CYS A 114 11.42 3.24 -10.43
C CYS A 114 12.66 4.07 -10.83
N SER A 115 13.60 3.47 -11.57
CA SER A 115 14.77 4.17 -12.14
C SER A 115 14.46 4.87 -13.46
N ASP A 116 13.30 4.59 -14.07
CA ASP A 116 12.87 5.13 -15.35
C ASP A 116 11.82 6.24 -15.17
N LYS A 117 12.25 7.48 -15.40
CA LYS A 117 11.37 8.66 -15.26
C LYS A 117 10.27 8.74 -16.33
N GLN A 118 10.31 7.95 -17.40
CA GLN A 118 9.19 7.89 -18.35
C GLN A 118 8.05 7.02 -17.81
N ARG A 119 8.37 6.04 -16.95
CA ARG A 119 7.40 5.12 -16.34
C ARG A 119 6.97 5.56 -14.93
N VAL A 120 7.89 6.05 -14.10
CA VAL A 120 7.63 6.35 -12.69
C VAL A 120 8.10 7.77 -12.32
N ASP A 121 7.32 8.78 -12.69
CA ASP A 121 7.56 10.18 -12.33
C ASP A 121 6.58 10.74 -11.28
N THR A 122 5.36 10.21 -11.20
CA THR A 122 4.31 10.71 -10.29
C THR A 122 4.15 9.89 -8.99
N PRO A 123 3.62 10.51 -7.91
CA PRO A 123 3.26 9.77 -6.69
C PRO A 123 2.14 8.75 -6.92
N TYR A 124 1.30 8.90 -7.95
CA TYR A 124 0.26 7.92 -8.27
C TYR A 124 0.85 6.57 -8.69
N THR A 125 1.91 6.59 -9.51
CA THR A 125 2.60 5.37 -9.93
C THR A 125 3.35 4.74 -8.76
N ARG A 126 4.03 5.55 -7.94
CA ARG A 126 4.70 5.05 -6.73
C ARG A 126 3.73 4.45 -5.73
N ASP A 127 2.52 5.01 -5.61
CA ASP A 127 1.43 4.48 -4.77
C ASP A 127 1.07 3.05 -5.20
N GLN A 128 0.95 2.78 -6.50
CA GLN A 128 0.65 1.42 -6.97
C GLN A 128 1.80 0.45 -6.68
N ILE A 129 3.04 0.86 -6.97
CA ILE A 129 4.23 0.02 -6.71
C ILE A 129 4.31 -0.34 -5.23
N VAL A 130 4.28 0.65 -4.34
CA VAL A 130 4.40 0.41 -2.90
C VAL A 130 3.21 -0.37 -2.35
N THR A 131 2.02 -0.27 -2.96
CA THR A 131 0.86 -1.12 -2.64
C THR A 131 1.12 -2.58 -2.95
N ILE A 132 1.61 -2.88 -4.16
CA ILE A 132 1.96 -4.25 -4.54
C ILE A 132 3.02 -4.81 -3.59
N LEU A 133 4.08 -4.03 -3.29
CA LEU A 133 5.13 -4.44 -2.35
C LEU A 133 4.58 -4.67 -0.93
N ALA A 134 3.66 -3.82 -0.47
CA ALA A 134 3.00 -3.98 0.83
C ALA A 134 2.22 -5.30 0.89
N ASN A 135 1.47 -5.63 -0.17
CA ASN A 135 0.71 -6.87 -0.26
C ASN A 135 1.65 -8.08 -0.31
N MET A 136 2.70 -8.04 -1.13
CA MET A 136 3.67 -9.12 -1.26
C MET A 136 4.54 -9.34 -0.02
N SER A 137 4.75 -8.31 0.82
CA SER A 137 5.58 -8.40 2.04
C SER A 137 5.04 -9.34 3.13
N VAL A 138 3.87 -9.95 2.92
CA VAL A 138 3.37 -11.05 3.74
C VAL A 138 4.09 -12.37 3.46
N LEU A 139 4.71 -12.51 2.28
CA LEU A 139 5.46 -13.69 1.86
C LEU A 139 6.91 -13.59 2.32
N GLU A 140 7.45 -14.65 2.93
CA GLU A 140 8.82 -14.65 3.47
C GLU A 140 9.88 -14.41 2.39
N GLN A 141 9.70 -14.98 1.19
CA GLN A 141 10.64 -14.86 0.08
C GLN A 141 10.79 -13.42 -0.44
N CYS A 142 9.74 -12.59 -0.29
CA CYS A 142 9.71 -11.20 -0.74
C CYS A 142 10.88 -10.37 -0.19
N ALA A 143 11.27 -10.59 1.08
CA ALA A 143 12.36 -9.84 1.70
C ALA A 143 13.69 -10.01 0.95
N SER A 144 13.99 -11.22 0.50
CA SER A 144 15.25 -11.52 -0.20
C SER A 144 15.35 -10.82 -1.56
N ASP A 145 14.26 -10.83 -2.33
CA ASP A 145 14.19 -10.18 -3.65
C ASP A 145 14.28 -8.65 -3.48
N ILE A 146 13.60 -8.09 -2.48
CA ILE A 146 13.66 -6.66 -2.16
C ILE A 146 15.09 -6.21 -1.84
N ILE A 147 15.87 -7.02 -1.10
CA ILE A 147 17.26 -6.69 -0.79
C ILE A 147 18.12 -6.72 -2.05
N GLN A 148 17.98 -7.78 -2.86
CA GLN A 148 18.79 -7.96 -4.08
C GLN A 148 18.60 -6.79 -5.07
N GLU A 149 17.40 -6.23 -5.12
CA GLU A 149 17.02 -5.13 -6.02
C GLU A 149 17.22 -3.73 -5.40
N ASN A 150 17.93 -3.60 -4.28
CA ASN A 150 18.07 -2.35 -3.52
C ASN A 150 16.71 -1.70 -3.15
N GLY A 151 15.66 -2.51 -3.03
CA GLY A 151 14.29 -2.06 -2.82
C GLY A 151 14.09 -1.34 -1.49
N VAL A 152 14.87 -1.65 -0.45
CA VAL A 152 14.81 -0.92 0.83
C VAL A 152 15.13 0.57 0.62
N GLN A 153 16.10 0.89 -0.24
CA GLN A 153 16.44 2.29 -0.56
C GLN A 153 15.31 2.98 -1.32
N LEU A 154 14.66 2.28 -2.26
CA LEU A 154 13.51 2.82 -3.01
C LEU A 154 12.31 3.06 -2.10
N ILE A 155 11.99 2.12 -1.21
CA ILE A 155 10.90 2.27 -0.24
C ILE A 155 11.21 3.40 0.76
N MET A 156 12.48 3.59 1.14
CA MET A 156 12.91 4.75 1.94
C MET A 156 12.70 6.09 1.21
N GLY A 157 12.90 6.11 -0.11
CA GLY A 157 12.54 7.25 -0.96
C GLY A 157 11.04 7.53 -0.92
N MET A 158 10.21 6.50 -1.08
CA MET A 158 8.75 6.57 -0.98
C MET A 158 8.26 7.01 0.40
N LEU A 159 8.91 6.58 1.48
CA LEU A 159 8.63 7.05 2.85
C LEU A 159 8.86 8.57 3.00
N SER A 160 9.65 9.16 2.12
CA SER A 160 9.99 10.58 2.09
C SER A 160 9.23 11.36 1.00
N GLU A 161 8.22 10.77 0.38
CA GLU A 161 7.48 11.38 -0.73
C GLU A 161 6.84 12.72 -0.32
N LYS A 162 6.96 13.74 -1.17
CA LYS A 162 6.37 15.06 -0.98
C LYS A 162 5.68 15.53 -2.26
N PRO A 163 4.57 16.28 -2.16
CA PRO A 163 3.87 16.81 -3.31
C PRO A 163 4.71 17.88 -4.03
N SER A 164 4.69 17.87 -5.36
CA SER A 164 5.40 18.86 -6.19
C SER A 164 4.53 20.06 -6.54
N SER A 165 3.23 19.85 -6.79
CA SER A 165 2.28 20.91 -7.17
C SER A 165 1.39 21.37 -6.00
N GLY A 166 1.30 20.57 -4.94
CA GLY A 166 0.45 20.84 -3.78
C GLY A 166 -1.05 20.65 -4.05
N SER A 167 -1.43 20.06 -5.20
CA SER A 167 -2.83 19.78 -5.47
C SER A 167 -3.39 18.76 -4.45
N PRO A 168 -4.66 18.89 -4.00
CA PRO A 168 -5.20 17.98 -2.99
C PRO A 168 -5.12 16.50 -3.37
N ALA A 169 -5.28 16.18 -4.67
CA ALA A 169 -5.18 14.81 -5.17
C ALA A 169 -3.73 14.27 -5.10
N GLU A 170 -2.75 15.10 -5.42
CA GLU A 170 -1.33 14.73 -5.32
C GLU A 170 -0.90 14.59 -3.86
N VAL A 171 -1.32 15.51 -2.99
CA VAL A 171 -1.08 15.42 -1.54
C VAL A 171 -1.61 14.11 -1.00
N ALA A 172 -2.87 13.76 -1.30
CA ALA A 172 -3.46 12.49 -0.91
C ALA A 172 -2.71 11.28 -1.48
N ALA A 173 -2.14 11.38 -2.68
CA ALA A 173 -1.29 10.32 -3.24
C ALA A 173 0.02 10.19 -2.46
N CYS A 174 0.72 11.29 -2.15
CA CYS A 174 1.94 11.26 -1.34
C CYS A 174 1.68 10.68 0.06
N GLU A 175 0.57 11.03 0.70
CA GLU A 175 0.15 10.44 1.99
C GLU A 175 0.03 8.92 1.88
N ARG A 176 -0.66 8.43 0.85
CA ARG A 176 -0.82 6.99 0.61
C ARG A 176 0.52 6.30 0.34
N VAL A 177 1.43 6.93 -0.40
CA VAL A 177 2.79 6.43 -0.64
C VAL A 177 3.55 6.29 0.68
N GLN A 178 3.59 7.36 1.50
CA GLN A 178 4.29 7.35 2.80
C GLN A 178 3.71 6.30 3.75
N GLN A 179 2.38 6.23 3.83
CA GLN A 179 1.67 5.27 4.67
C GLN A 179 2.04 3.83 4.30
N LYS A 180 1.96 3.48 3.01
CA LYS A 180 2.25 2.13 2.54
C LYS A 180 3.73 1.81 2.62
N ALA A 181 4.62 2.77 2.38
CA ALA A 181 6.07 2.58 2.58
C ALA A 181 6.40 2.24 4.04
N ALA A 182 5.79 2.94 5.00
CA ALA A 182 5.96 2.66 6.43
C ALA A 182 5.48 1.23 6.77
N VAL A 183 4.30 0.83 6.27
CA VAL A 183 3.77 -0.53 6.47
C VAL A 183 4.67 -1.59 5.84
N THR A 184 5.12 -1.40 4.60
CA THR A 184 6.00 -2.32 3.90
C THR A 184 7.33 -2.49 4.63
N LEU A 185 7.98 -1.40 5.03
CA LEU A 185 9.24 -1.45 5.80
C LEU A 185 9.04 -2.19 7.12
N ALA A 186 7.94 -1.93 7.81
CA ALA A 186 7.64 -2.61 9.06
C ALA A 186 7.44 -4.12 8.88
N ARG A 187 6.81 -4.56 7.78
CA ARG A 187 6.53 -5.97 7.47
C ARG A 187 7.83 -6.69 7.14
N LEU A 188 8.60 -6.10 6.23
CA LEU A 188 9.88 -6.63 5.79
C LEU A 188 10.94 -6.62 6.89
N SER A 189 10.89 -5.69 7.86
CA SER A 189 11.83 -5.64 8.99
C SER A 189 11.73 -6.81 9.98
N ARG A 190 10.82 -7.78 9.74
CA ARG A 190 10.89 -9.10 10.37
C ARG A 190 12.13 -9.87 9.91
N ASP A 191 12.57 -9.62 8.67
CA ASP A 191 13.83 -10.09 8.14
C ASP A 191 15.01 -9.25 8.71
N PRO A 192 16.02 -9.90 9.32
CA PRO A 192 17.17 -9.19 9.93
C PRO A 192 18.06 -8.46 8.93
N GLU A 193 18.14 -8.88 7.67
CA GLU A 193 18.91 -8.20 6.64
C GLU A 193 18.20 -6.90 6.22
N VAL A 194 16.88 -6.96 6.00
CA VAL A 194 16.08 -5.76 5.72
C VAL A 194 16.17 -4.76 6.87
N ALA A 195 16.01 -5.23 8.11
CA ALA A 195 16.05 -4.35 9.27
C ALA A 195 17.41 -3.63 9.40
N ARG A 196 18.53 -4.36 9.19
CA ARG A 196 19.88 -3.77 9.17
C ARG A 196 20.04 -2.74 8.08
N GLU A 197 19.55 -3.03 6.87
CA GLU A 197 19.64 -2.11 5.74
C GLU A 197 18.79 -0.85 5.94
N ALA A 198 17.56 -1.00 6.46
CA ALA A 198 16.70 0.13 6.81
C ALA A 198 17.34 1.03 7.87
N VAL A 199 17.99 0.45 8.88
CA VAL A 199 18.76 1.19 9.89
C VAL A 199 19.94 1.92 9.25
N ARG A 200 20.71 1.26 8.37
CA ARG A 200 21.83 1.86 7.62
C ARG A 200 21.39 3.08 6.81
N LEU A 201 20.16 3.05 6.29
CA LEU A 201 19.52 4.12 5.54
C LEU A 201 18.79 5.16 6.42
N SER A 202 19.02 5.15 7.74
CA SER A 202 18.42 6.10 8.70
C SER A 202 16.88 6.06 8.75
N CYS A 203 16.28 4.89 8.51
CA CYS A 203 14.82 4.69 8.58
C CYS A 203 14.23 5.13 9.93
N VAL A 204 14.91 4.79 11.04
CA VAL A 204 14.47 5.15 12.39
C VAL A 204 14.33 6.67 12.54
N SER A 205 15.35 7.42 12.12
CA SER A 205 15.33 8.89 12.16
C SER A 205 14.18 9.44 11.31
N ARG A 206 13.98 8.89 10.10
CA ARG A 206 12.90 9.33 9.23
C ARG A 206 11.50 9.06 9.80
N LEU A 207 11.28 7.89 10.40
CA LEU A 207 10.03 7.57 11.08
C LEU A 207 9.76 8.50 12.26
N ILE A 208 10.79 8.90 13.01
CA ILE A 208 10.66 9.87 14.11
C ILE A 208 10.26 11.25 13.57
N GLU A 209 10.87 11.70 12.48
CA GLU A 209 10.49 12.96 11.82
C GLU A 209 9.03 12.93 11.37
N LEU A 210 8.61 11.84 10.72
CA LEU A 210 7.22 11.64 10.31
C LEU A 210 6.28 11.64 11.52
N CYS A 211 6.68 11.08 12.67
CA CYS A 211 5.87 11.11 13.88
C CYS A 211 5.79 12.50 14.53
N ARG A 212 6.89 13.26 14.54
CA ARG A 212 6.97 14.54 15.26
C ARG A 212 6.56 15.75 14.46
N SER A 213 6.76 15.74 13.15
CA SER A 213 6.51 16.90 12.30
C SER A 213 5.31 16.63 11.38
N PRO A 214 4.14 17.25 11.63
CA PRO A 214 2.99 17.14 10.75
C PRO A 214 3.32 17.46 9.29
N SER A 215 4.13 18.50 9.05
CA SER A 215 4.55 18.89 7.70
C SER A 215 5.35 17.82 6.96
N GLU A 216 6.07 16.96 7.67
CA GLU A 216 6.83 15.86 7.05
C GLU A 216 5.94 14.73 6.54
N ARG A 217 4.74 14.59 7.14
CA ARG A 217 3.73 13.59 6.80
C ARG A 217 2.51 14.18 6.09
N ASN A 218 2.67 15.33 5.42
CA ASN A 218 1.60 16.04 4.73
C ASN A 218 0.37 16.34 5.63
N SER A 219 0.61 16.53 6.92
CA SER A 219 -0.41 16.69 7.97
C SER A 219 -1.39 15.51 8.09
N SER A 220 -0.99 14.32 7.65
CA SER A 220 -1.85 13.14 7.61
C SER A 220 -1.70 12.26 8.86
N ASP A 221 -2.77 12.15 9.64
CA ASP A 221 -2.82 11.24 10.78
C ASP A 221 -2.77 9.77 10.37
N ALA A 222 -3.19 9.43 9.15
CA ALA A 222 -3.09 8.06 8.63
C ALA A 222 -1.62 7.63 8.48
N VAL A 223 -0.75 8.54 8.03
CA VAL A 223 0.71 8.30 7.97
C VAL A 223 1.29 8.18 9.38
N LEU A 224 0.86 9.03 10.32
CA LEU A 224 1.28 8.93 11.73
C LEU A 224 0.93 7.57 12.32
N VAL A 225 -0.31 7.10 12.11
CA VAL A 225 -0.75 5.77 12.57
C VAL A 225 0.09 4.68 11.95
N ALA A 226 0.38 4.73 10.64
CA ALA A 226 1.23 3.73 9.99
C ALA A 226 2.68 3.71 10.48
N CYS A 227 3.22 4.87 10.90
CA CYS A 227 4.55 4.94 11.50
C CYS A 227 4.58 4.36 12.91
N LEU A 228 3.48 4.54 13.67
CA LEU A 228 3.37 4.09 15.05
C LEU A 228 2.87 2.64 15.18
N ASP A 229 2.05 2.15 14.25
CA ASP A 229 1.35 0.87 14.37
C ASP A 229 1.42 0.01 13.12
N PHE A 230 1.58 -1.30 13.34
CA PHE A 230 1.87 -2.32 12.34
C PHE A 230 0.70 -3.27 12.10
N GLU A 231 -0.12 -3.56 13.12
CA GLU A 231 -1.15 -4.60 13.02
C GLU A 231 -2.52 -4.03 12.64
N PHE A 232 -2.82 -2.78 12.99
CA PHE A 232 -4.08 -2.13 12.62
C PHE A 232 -4.16 -1.76 11.14
N SER A 233 -3.01 -1.62 10.45
CA SER A 233 -2.94 -1.33 9.02
C SER A 233 -3.38 -2.50 8.15
N GLY A 234 -3.36 -3.74 8.65
CA GLY A 234 -3.96 -4.88 7.96
C GLY A 234 -5.48 -4.74 7.82
N CYS A 235 -6.13 -4.13 8.82
CA CYS A 235 -7.57 -3.86 8.82
C CYS A 235 -7.92 -2.45 8.26
N LEU A 236 -7.04 -1.44 8.33
CA LEU A 236 -7.24 -0.11 7.68
C LEU A 236 -6.99 -0.12 6.16
N LEU A 237 -6.13 -1.02 5.65
CA LEU A 237 -6.06 -1.33 4.22
C LEU A 237 -7.37 -1.95 3.69
N LEU A 238 -8.21 -2.52 4.57
CA LEU A 238 -9.50 -3.10 4.18
C LEU A 238 -10.61 -2.06 3.92
N ASP A 239 -10.50 -0.83 4.47
CA ASP A 239 -11.64 0.11 4.45
C ASP A 239 -11.37 1.48 3.78
N PHE A 240 -10.14 2.00 3.67
CA PHE A 240 -9.96 3.44 3.36
C PHE A 240 -9.09 3.75 2.14
N GLY A 241 -9.52 3.31 0.95
CA GLY A 241 -9.33 4.07 -0.31
C GLY A 241 -10.09 5.42 -0.30
N ILE A 242 -10.25 6.04 0.87
CA ILE A 242 -11.09 7.20 1.13
C ILE A 242 -10.18 8.41 1.21
N GLY A 243 -10.48 9.44 0.43
CA GLY A 243 -10.02 10.80 0.72
C GLY A 243 -10.63 11.24 2.05
N ILE A 244 -9.88 11.16 3.13
CA ILE A 244 -10.38 11.54 4.46
C ILE A 244 -10.16 13.04 4.67
N GLY A 245 -11.07 13.84 4.11
CA GLY A 245 -11.38 15.18 4.61
C GLY A 245 -12.20 15.17 5.91
N SER A 246 -12.28 14.04 6.62
CA SER A 246 -13.20 13.82 7.73
C SER A 246 -12.47 13.31 8.97
N ARG A 247 -12.20 14.21 9.91
CA ARG A 247 -11.67 13.93 11.26
C ARG A 247 -12.48 12.83 11.97
N LEU A 248 -12.09 11.56 11.89
CA LEU A 248 -12.68 10.51 12.71
C LEU A 248 -11.59 9.69 13.40
N HIS A 249 -11.59 9.79 14.72
CA HIS A 249 -10.71 9.07 15.65
C HIS A 249 -11.03 7.56 15.70
N PRO A 250 -10.07 6.68 16.05
CA PRO A 250 -10.23 5.21 16.09
C PRO A 250 -11.43 4.66 16.90
N PRO A 251 -11.89 5.29 18.01
CA PRO A 251 -13.09 4.84 18.72
C PRO A 251 -14.40 5.11 17.96
N MET A 252 -14.41 5.97 16.93
CA MET A 252 -15.62 6.33 16.17
C MET A 252 -15.93 5.38 15.01
N LEU A 253 -14.96 4.58 14.56
CA LEU A 253 -15.16 3.50 13.59
C LEU A 253 -16.04 2.37 14.15
N VAL A 254 -15.96 2.11 15.45
CA VAL A 254 -16.82 1.14 16.15
C VAL A 254 -18.27 1.65 16.24
N ALA A 255 -18.48 2.97 16.33
CA ALA A 255 -19.81 3.57 16.41
C ALA A 255 -20.50 3.69 15.04
N ALA A 256 -19.74 3.84 13.95
CA ALA A 256 -20.28 4.07 12.61
C ALA A 256 -20.99 2.85 12.00
N HIS A 257 -20.66 1.62 12.42
CA HIS A 257 -21.20 0.39 11.84
C HIS A 257 -22.37 -0.25 12.61
N GLY A 258 -22.70 0.23 13.82
CA GLY A 258 -23.80 -0.33 14.62
C GLY A 258 -23.69 -1.82 14.95
N LEU A 259 -22.52 -2.44 14.72
CA LEU A 259 -22.26 -3.85 14.99
C LEU A 259 -21.66 -4.01 16.39
N SER A 260 -22.10 -5.06 17.09
CA SER A 260 -21.46 -5.46 18.34
C SER A 260 -20.02 -5.95 18.07
N PRO A 261 -19.12 -5.87 19.05
CA PRO A 261 -17.76 -6.43 18.95
C PRO A 261 -17.73 -7.90 18.48
N GLU A 262 -18.76 -8.69 18.83
CA GLU A 262 -18.92 -10.09 18.41
C GLU A 262 -19.29 -10.23 16.92
N GLY A 263 -20.04 -9.29 16.35
CA GLY A 263 -20.37 -9.26 14.92
C GLY A 263 -19.16 -8.96 14.02
N LEU A 264 -18.21 -8.16 14.52
CA LEU A 264 -16.92 -7.91 13.85
C LEU A 264 -15.97 -9.10 13.96
N TYR A 265 -15.98 -9.82 15.09
CA TYR A 265 -15.19 -11.03 15.30
C TYR A 265 -15.53 -12.14 14.29
N HIS A 266 -16.82 -12.34 14.01
CA HIS A 266 -17.26 -13.32 13.01
C HIS A 266 -16.93 -12.93 11.57
N ARG A 267 -16.82 -11.63 11.28
CA ARG A 267 -16.49 -11.12 9.95
C ARG A 267 -14.98 -11.11 9.69
N TYR A 268 -14.17 -10.91 10.73
CA TYR A 268 -12.70 -10.85 10.64
C TYR A 268 -12.04 -11.60 11.81
N PRO A 269 -12.00 -12.94 11.79
CA PRO A 269 -11.55 -13.77 12.91
C PRO A 269 -10.06 -13.63 13.28
N GLY A 270 -9.27 -12.86 12.51
CA GLY A 270 -7.85 -12.58 12.76
C GLY A 270 -7.52 -11.20 13.38
N CYS A 271 -8.44 -10.23 13.40
CA CYS A 271 -8.14 -8.85 13.82
C CYS A 271 -8.32 -8.57 15.34
N TYR A 272 -8.69 -9.56 16.17
CA TYR A 272 -9.01 -9.35 17.60
C TYR A 272 -8.26 -10.25 18.59
N SER A 273 -7.00 -10.58 18.29
CA SER A 273 -6.05 -10.96 19.33
C SER A 273 -5.49 -9.68 19.96
N ALA A 274 -6.09 -9.26 21.07
CA ALA A 274 -5.64 -8.12 21.85
C ALA A 274 -4.22 -8.36 22.42
N THR A 275 -3.16 -7.93 21.71
CA THR A 275 -1.85 -7.59 22.32
C THR A 275 -0.92 -6.87 21.34
N TRP A 276 -0.76 -5.55 21.57
CA TRP A 276 0.39 -4.70 21.21
C TRP A 276 0.54 -4.20 19.77
N SER A 277 -0.30 -3.22 19.43
CA SER A 277 0.05 -2.11 18.55
C SER A 277 1.37 -1.47 19.00
N LEU A 278 2.39 -1.36 18.13
CA LEU A 278 3.61 -0.51 18.20
C LEU A 278 4.84 -1.02 17.38
N ALA A 279 4.67 -1.79 16.29
CA ALA A 279 5.74 -2.69 15.87
C ALA A 279 6.82 -2.13 14.92
N ALA A 280 6.58 -1.11 14.09
CA ALA A 280 7.56 -0.68 13.07
C ALA A 280 8.80 -0.04 13.69
N LEU A 281 8.61 1.12 14.31
CA LEU A 281 9.68 1.86 14.98
C LEU A 281 10.28 1.04 16.14
N ARG A 282 9.48 0.29 16.91
CA ARG A 282 10.00 -0.50 18.04
C ARG A 282 10.79 -1.73 17.61
N ARG A 283 10.43 -2.36 16.49
CA ARG A 283 11.21 -3.49 15.94
C ARG A 283 12.54 -3.00 15.43
N LEU A 284 12.55 -1.92 14.64
CA LEU A 284 13.79 -1.30 14.17
C LEU A 284 14.65 -0.79 15.34
N ALA A 285 14.02 -0.21 16.36
CA ALA A 285 14.67 0.19 17.62
C ALA A 285 15.30 -1.00 18.37
N GLY A 286 14.62 -2.15 18.40
CA GLY A 286 15.12 -3.36 19.03
C GLY A 286 16.33 -3.95 18.30
N VAL A 287 16.41 -3.79 16.98
CA VAL A 287 17.54 -4.23 16.16
C VAL A 287 18.72 -3.25 16.25
N CYS A 288 18.45 -1.94 16.34
CA CYS A 288 19.48 -0.91 16.48
C CYS A 288 19.03 0.24 17.38
N PRO A 289 19.35 0.20 18.69
CA PRO A 289 18.97 1.26 19.62
C PRO A 289 19.84 2.52 19.51
N GLU A 290 20.98 2.45 18.80
CA GLU A 290 22.01 3.49 18.76
C GLU A 290 21.55 4.79 18.07
N GLY A 291 20.48 4.73 17.27
CA GLY A 291 19.89 5.89 16.59
C GLY A 291 18.84 6.65 17.40
N LEU A 292 18.56 6.23 18.65
CA LEU A 292 17.45 6.75 19.45
C LEU A 292 17.92 7.58 20.64
N GLN A 293 17.29 8.74 20.82
CA GLN A 293 17.43 9.58 22.00
C GLN A 293 16.47 9.14 23.10
N GLU A 294 16.77 9.49 24.35
CA GLU A 294 15.90 9.18 25.50
C GLU A 294 14.47 9.72 25.32
N SER A 295 14.32 10.88 24.68
CA SER A 295 13.00 11.44 24.34
C SER A 295 12.23 10.59 23.32
N ASP A 296 12.91 9.92 22.38
CA ASP A 296 12.27 8.98 21.45
C ASP A 296 11.73 7.77 22.22
N PHE A 297 12.49 7.29 23.20
CA PHE A 297 12.05 6.20 24.06
C PHE A 297 10.81 6.61 24.86
N GLN A 298 10.85 7.77 25.52
CA GLN A 298 9.75 8.22 26.38
C GLN A 298 8.48 8.59 25.62
N GLN A 299 8.57 9.04 24.36
CA GLN A 299 7.41 9.53 23.61
C GLN A 299 6.85 8.52 22.60
N LEU A 300 7.70 7.69 22.00
CA LEU A 300 7.35 6.82 20.87
C LEU A 300 7.51 5.33 21.20
N ILE A 301 8.47 4.95 22.04
CA ILE A 301 8.80 3.52 22.31
C ILE A 301 8.21 2.98 23.62
N GLN A 302 8.01 3.79 24.64
CA GLN A 302 7.49 3.35 25.95
C GLN A 302 5.98 3.53 26.13
N PRO A 303 5.33 4.63 25.68
CA PRO A 303 3.90 4.85 25.93
C PRO A 303 3.00 3.84 25.21
N ARG A 304 1.71 3.82 25.54
CA ARG A 304 0.74 3.07 24.71
C ARG A 304 0.56 3.80 23.38
N LEU A 305 0.14 3.09 22.32
CA LEU A 305 -0.07 3.67 21.00
C LEU A 305 -0.95 4.92 21.04
N VAL A 306 -2.07 4.86 21.77
CA VAL A 306 -2.99 5.99 21.93
C VAL A 306 -2.30 7.21 22.55
N ASP A 307 -1.42 6.99 23.52
CA ASP A 307 -0.70 8.07 24.20
C ASP A 307 0.32 8.71 23.24
N SER A 308 1.11 7.89 22.50
CA SER A 308 2.03 8.38 21.47
C SER A 308 1.31 9.10 20.33
N PHE A 309 0.17 8.57 19.89
CA PHE A 309 -0.66 9.20 18.86
C PHE A 309 -1.15 10.57 19.31
N LEU A 310 -1.77 10.67 20.50
CA LEU A 310 -2.26 11.95 21.03
C LEU A 310 -1.14 12.99 21.20
N LEU A 311 0.05 12.56 21.65
CA LEU A 311 1.21 13.45 21.74
C LEU A 311 1.63 13.98 20.38
N CYS A 312 1.61 13.14 19.34
CA CYS A 312 2.08 13.47 18.01
C CYS A 312 1.01 14.17 17.14
N SER A 313 -0.28 13.92 17.39
CA SER A 313 -1.41 14.52 16.67
C SER A 313 -1.72 15.93 17.18
N ASN A 314 -1.49 16.21 18.47
CA ASN A 314 -1.84 17.48 19.12
C ASN A 314 -0.71 18.52 19.10
N MET A 315 0.36 18.32 18.32
CA MET A 315 1.47 19.27 18.23
C MET A 315 1.12 20.60 17.50
N GLU A 316 -0.16 20.85 17.21
CA GLU A 316 -0.70 22.12 16.67
C GLU A 316 -1.80 22.77 17.54
N GLU A 317 -1.71 22.69 18.87
CA GLU A 317 -2.43 23.66 19.73
C GLU A 317 -1.45 24.46 20.61
N SER A 318 -0.60 25.25 19.96
CA SER A 318 -0.05 26.44 20.61
C SER A 318 -1.18 27.47 20.75
N PHE A 319 -1.83 27.45 21.92
CA PHE A 319 -2.69 28.54 22.38
C PHE A 319 -1.87 29.85 22.38
N VAL A 320 -2.16 30.71 21.41
CA VAL A 320 -1.92 32.16 21.51
C VAL A 320 -3.26 32.86 21.34
#